data_AF-A0A453DX98-F1
#
_entry.id   AF-A0A453DX98-F1
#
_cell.length_a   1.000
_cell.length_b   1.000
_cell.length_c   1.000
_cell.angle_alpha   90.00
_cell.angle_beta   90.00
_cell.angle_gamma   90.00
#
_symmetry.space_group_name_H-M   'P 1'
#
loop_
_entity.id
_entity.type
_entity.pdbx_description
1 polymer ?
#
loop_
_entity_poly.entity_id
_entity_poly.type
_entity_poly.pdbx_seq_one_letter_code
_entity_poly.pdbx_strand_id
1 'polypeptide(L)' 'MKTAERAHLPNKLWERVKLPRNYEKAMEVIKKHLEHWPELLVHKIKQRLTKMTQYRIRMRRLQLKVREKIMTVPRKK' A
#
# COMPACT_ATOMS: atom_id res chain seq x y z
N MET A 1 -1.66 0.19 13.27
CA MET A 1 -0.76 -0.66 14.05
C MET A 1 -1.61 -1.40 15.05
N LYS A 2 -1.33 -2.68 15.27
CA LYS A 2 -2.05 -3.52 16.22
C LYS A 2 -1.24 -3.54 17.51
N THR A 3 -1.76 -2.96 18.59
CA THR A 3 -1.09 -2.92 19.89
C THR A 3 -1.77 -3.88 20.86
N ALA A 4 -1.02 -4.41 21.83
CA ALA A 4 -1.55 -5.31 22.86
C ALA A 4 -2.63 -4.60 23.71
N GLU A 5 -2.43 -3.32 23.99
CA GLU A 5 -3.37 -2.47 24.72
C GLU A 5 -4.78 -2.44 24.11
N ARG A 6 -4.89 -2.57 22.77
CA ARG A 6 -6.18 -2.50 22.06
C ARG A 6 -6.80 -3.87 21.79
N ALA A 7 -6.21 -4.96 22.29
CA ALA A 7 -6.70 -6.32 22.05
C ALA A 7 -8.15 -6.52 22.53
N HIS A 8 -8.55 -5.85 23.61
CA HIS A 8 -9.89 -5.92 24.18
C HIS A 8 -10.95 -5.09 23.41
N LEU A 9 -10.53 -4.24 22.47
CA LEU A 9 -11.42 -3.36 21.70
C LEU A 9 -11.32 -3.72 20.21
N PRO A 10 -12.09 -4.71 19.71
CA PRO A 10 -11.98 -5.16 18.32
C PRO A 10 -12.22 -4.04 17.30
N ASN A 11 -13.13 -3.12 17.60
CA ASN A 11 -13.43 -1.96 16.75
C ASN A 11 -12.26 -0.97 16.62
N LYS A 12 -11.39 -0.88 17.64
CA LYS A 12 -10.26 0.06 17.70
C LYS A 12 -8.90 -0.64 17.55
N LEU A 13 -8.90 -1.95 17.30
CA LEU A 13 -7.72 -2.81 17.28
C LEU A 13 -6.62 -2.30 16.34
N TRP A 14 -7.01 -1.71 15.21
CA TRP A 14 -6.10 -1.24 14.18
C TRP A 14 -5.96 0.28 14.15
N GLU A 15 -4.78 0.78 14.48
CA GLU A 15 -4.45 2.18 14.18
C GLU A 15 -4.19 2.40 12.69
N ARG A 16 -4.72 3.48 12.11
CA ARG A 16 -4.45 3.84 10.72
C ARG A 16 -3.62 5.13 10.68
N VAL A 17 -2.43 5.05 10.10
CA VAL A 17 -1.55 6.22 9.90
C VAL A 17 -1.55 6.60 8.43
N LYS A 18 -1.83 7.87 8.12
CA LYS A 18 -1.82 8.38 6.75
C LYS A 18 -0.37 8.63 6.32
N LEU A 19 0.08 7.95 5.28
CA LEU A 19 1.40 8.17 4.70
C LEU A 19 1.40 9.37 3.74
N PRO A 20 2.46 10.19 3.74
CA PRO A 20 2.61 11.27 2.76
C PRO A 20 2.78 10.72 1.35
N ARG A 21 2.50 11.56 0.34
CA ARG A 21 2.60 11.18 -1.08
C ARG A 21 4.05 11.07 -1.57
N ASN A 22 4.97 11.82 -0.95
CA ASN A 22 6.40 11.71 -1.23
C ASN A 22 6.94 10.41 -0.61
N TYR A 23 7.62 9.60 -1.43
CA TYR A 23 8.16 8.30 -1.04
C TYR A 23 9.19 8.40 0.10
N GLU A 24 10.09 9.38 0.05
CA GLU A 24 11.16 9.54 1.05
C GLU A 24 10.55 9.89 2.41
N LYS A 25 9.67 10.90 2.43
CA LYS A 25 8.93 11.28 3.64
C LYS A 25 8.09 10.12 4.17
N ALA A 26 7.51 9.28 3.31
CA ALA A 26 6.75 8.12 3.74
C ALA A 26 7.66 7.05 4.38
N MET A 27 8.88 6.89 3.86
CA MET A 27 9.88 5.99 4.41
C MET A 27 10.33 6.44 5.81
N GLU A 28 10.55 7.74 6.00
CA GLU A 28 10.89 8.34 7.30
C GLU A 28 9.78 8.14 8.33
N VAL A 29 8.53 8.40 7.94
CA VAL A 29 7.35 8.17 8.81
C VAL A 29 7.27 6.70 9.22
N ILE A 30 7.48 5.76 8.28
CA ILE A 30 7.51 4.32 8.59
C ILE A 30 8.62 4.00 9.58
N LYS A 31 9.84 4.51 9.36
CA LYS A 31 10.97 4.28 10.27
C LYS A 31 10.67 4.79 11.68
N LYS A 32 10.13 6.01 11.80
CA LYS A 32 9.81 6.64 13.09
C LYS A 32 8.75 5.86 13.87
N HIS A 33 7.65 5.45 13.23
CA HIS A 33 6.58 4.76 13.94
C HIS A 33 6.88 3.30 14.26
N LEU A 34 7.80 2.67 13.52
CA LEU A 34 8.14 1.25 13.66
C LEU A 34 9.55 1.03 14.23
N GLU A 35 10.09 2.01 14.96
CA GLU A 35 11.46 1.95 15.53
C GLU A 35 11.67 0.75 16.46
N HIS A 36 10.69 0.48 17.32
CA HIS A 36 10.76 -0.61 18.32
C HIS A 36 10.21 -1.96 17.80
N TRP A 37 9.90 -2.06 16.51
CA TRP A 37 9.31 -3.26 15.92
C TRP A 37 10.38 -4.19 15.34
N PRO A 38 10.09 -5.49 15.17
CA PRO A 38 11.04 -6.43 14.58
C PRO A 38 11.49 -6.02 13.18
N GLU A 39 12.79 -6.07 12.91
CA GLU A 39 13.39 -5.58 11.66
C GLU A 39 12.80 -6.27 10.41
N LEU A 40 12.54 -7.57 10.48
CA LEU A 40 11.91 -8.32 9.38
C LEU A 40 10.55 -7.74 8.98
N LEU A 41 9.75 -7.34 9.97
CA LEU A 41 8.45 -6.75 9.75
C LEU A 41 8.59 -5.36 9.12
N VAL A 42 9.51 -4.55 9.65
CA VAL A 42 9.84 -3.23 9.09
C VAL A 42 10.29 -3.35 7.63
N HIS A 43 11.18 -4.29 7.33
CA HIS A 43 11.68 -4.56 5.98
C HIS A 43 10.54 -4.90 5.02
N LYS A 44 9.64 -5.82 5.41
CA LYS A 44 8.47 -6.18 4.58
C LYS A 44 7.53 -5.00 4.34
N ILE A 45 7.33 -4.13 5.34
CA ILE A 45 6.51 -2.92 5.18
C ILE A 45 7.17 -1.95 4.18
N LYS A 46 8.49 -1.74 4.27
CA LYS A 46 9.25 -0.93 3.30
C LYS A 46 9.12 -1.49 1.89
N GLN A 47 9.31 -2.79 1.70
CA GLN A 47 9.11 -3.47 0.41
C GLN A 47 7.69 -3.28 -0.13
N ARG A 48 6.67 -3.39 0.72
CA ARG A 48 5.27 -3.17 0.34
C ARG A 48 5.03 -1.73 -0.13
N LEU A 49 5.60 -0.74 0.55
CA LEU A 49 5.52 0.67 0.12
C LEU A 49 6.10 0.85 -1.29
N THR A 50 7.27 0.27 -1.54
CA THR A 50 7.93 0.30 -2.86
C THR A 50 7.04 -0.33 -3.92
N LYS A 51 6.52 -1.54 -3.67
CA LYS A 51 5.64 -2.26 -4.60
C LYS A 51 4.36 -1.48 -4.93
N MET A 52 3.71 -0.89 -3.93
CA MET A 52 2.53 -0.04 -4.16
C MET A 52 2.86 1.21 -4.98
N THR A 53 4.01 1.82 -4.74
CA THR A 53 4.48 2.99 -5.49
C THR A 53 4.75 2.64 -6.95
N GLN A 54 5.45 1.53 -7.19
CA GLN A 54 5.68 0.98 -8.53
C GLN A 54 4.37 0.66 -9.25
N TYR A 55 3.38 0.07 -8.55
CA TYR A 55 2.07 -0.20 -9.13
C TYR A 55 1.36 1.08 -9.55
N ARG A 56 1.39 2.15 -8.74
CA ARG A 56 0.83 3.45 -9.14
C ARG A 56 1.53 4.03 -10.36
N ILE A 57 2.86 3.94 -10.44
CA ILE A 57 3.62 4.39 -11.61
C ILE A 57 3.22 3.57 -12.85
N ARG A 58 3.12 2.24 -12.71
CA ARG A 58 2.71 1.34 -13.80
C ARG A 58 1.29 1.64 -14.26
N MET A 59 0.33 1.85 -13.36
CA MET A 59 -1.04 2.21 -13.70
C MET A 59 -1.08 3.52 -14.49
N ARG A 60 -0.36 4.55 -14.06
CA ARG A 60 -0.27 5.82 -14.81
C ARG A 60 0.32 5.63 -16.20
N ARG A 61 1.41 4.85 -16.31
CA ARG A 61 2.01 4.50 -17.60
C ARG A 61 1.04 3.73 -18.51
N LEU A 62 0.20 2.86 -17.95
CA LEU A 62 -0.82 2.13 -18.71
C LEU A 62 -1.97 3.02 -19.16
N GLN A 63 -2.40 3.97 -18.32
CA GLN A 63 -3.45 4.94 -18.67
C GLN A 63 -3.03 5.88 -19.80
N LEU A 64 -1.75 6.23 -19.89
CA LEU A 64 -1.20 7.05 -20.96
C LEU A 64 -1.05 6.29 -22.29
N LYS A 65 -1.12 4.95 -22.27
CA LYS A 65 -1.06 4.15 -23.50
C LYS A 65 -2.44 4.10 -24.14
N VAL A 66 -2.55 4.61 -25.37
CA VAL A 66 -3.72 4.38 -26.21
C VAL A 66 -3.81 2.89 -26.50
N ARG A 67 -4.91 2.26 -26.09
CA ARG A 67 -5.22 0.86 -26.38
C ARG A 67 -6.61 0.80 -26.97
N GLU A 68 -6.77 0.00 -28.01
CA GLU A 68 -8.08 -0.31 -28.55
C GLU A 68 -8.92 -0.98 -27.46
N LYS A 69 -10.18 -0.55 -27.34
CA LYS A 69 -11.11 -1.16 -26.39
C LYS A 69 -11.49 -2.53 -26.93
N ILE A 70 -10.97 -3.59 -26.32
CA ILE A 70 -11.36 -4.96 -26.64
C ILE A 70 -12.84 -5.10 -26.29
N MET A 71 -13.70 -5.18 -27.32
CA MET A 71 -15.12 -5.42 -27.16
C MET A 71 -15.39 -6.92 -27.28
N THR A 72 -16.10 -7.49 -26.32
CA THR A 72 -16.55 -8.88 -26.41
C THR A 72 -17.75 -8.97 -27.33
N VAL A 73 -17.72 -9.89 -28.29
CA VAL A 73 -18.90 -10.24 -29.08
C VAL A 73 -19.84 -11.14 -28.27
N PRO A 74 -21.17 -10.96 -28.36
CA PRO A 74 -22.11 -11.84 -27.69
C PRO A 74 -22.02 -13.26 -28.27
N ARG A 75 -22.15 -14.26 -27.40
CA ARG A 75 -22.18 -15.67 -27.84
C ARG A 75 -23.41 -15.89 -28.72
N LYS A 76 -23.19 -16.37 -29.94
CA LYS A 76 -24.28 -16.77 -30.86
C LYS A 76 -25.10 -17.88 -30.19
N LYS A 77 -26.43 -17.74 -30.18
CA LYS A 77 -27.34 -18.83 -29.81
C LYS A 77 -27.25 -19.95 -30.84
#